data_AF-A0A3N5QE43-F1
#
_entry.id   AF-A0A3N5QE43-F1
#
_cell.length_a   1.000
_cell.length_b   1.000
_cell.length_c   1.000
_cell.angle_alpha   90.00
_cell.angle_beta   90.00
_cell.angle_gamma   90.00
#
_symmetry.space_group_name_H-M   'P 1'
#
loop_
_entity.id
_entity.type
_entity.pdbx_description
1 polymer ?
#
loop_
_entity_poly.entity_id
_entity_poly.type
_entity_poly.pdbx_seq_one_letter_code
_entity_poly.pdbx_strand_id
1 'polypeptide(L)' 'IEFWGSSFIADPQGIIIAQASVDKEEILIAEVDLNRIEYIRRNWPFLRDRRIDSYNPITERFLK' A
#
# COMPACT_ATOMS: atom_id res chain seq x y z
N ILE A 1 -9.32 -6.37 26.58
CA ILE A 1 -8.59 -6.08 25.33
C ILE A 1 -9.34 -4.96 24.64
N GLU A 2 -8.64 -3.92 24.22
CA GLU A 2 -9.18 -2.88 23.34
C GLU A 2 -8.70 -3.17 21.91
N PHE A 3 -9.59 -3.06 20.94
CA PHE A 3 -9.27 -3.17 19.52
C PHE A 3 -9.34 -1.77 18.90
N TRP A 4 -8.32 -1.36 18.15
CA TRP A 4 -8.11 0.03 17.72
C TRP A 4 -8.61 0.37 16.31
N GLY A 5 -9.50 -0.45 15.73
CA GLY A 5 -10.17 -0.17 14.46
C GLY A 5 -9.21 0.36 13.39
N SER A 6 -9.50 1.57 12.88
CA SER A 6 -8.61 2.34 12.00
C SER A 6 -8.31 1.69 10.65
N SER A 7 -9.22 0.85 10.16
CA SER A 7 -9.18 0.37 8.78
C SER A 7 -9.07 1.57 7.83
N PHE A 8 -8.26 1.47 6.78
CA PHE A 8 -8.08 2.56 5.83
C PHE A 8 -7.88 2.05 4.42
N ILE A 9 -8.07 2.94 3.45
CA ILE A 9 -7.81 2.72 2.04
C ILE A 9 -6.82 3.79 1.60
N ALA A 10 -5.74 3.39 0.93
CA ALA A 10 -4.73 4.30 0.41
C ALA A 10 -4.58 4.16 -1.10
N ASP A 11 -4.22 5.25 -1.75
CA ASP A 11 -3.89 5.28 -3.18
C ASP A 11 -2.45 4.78 -3.43
N PRO A 12 -2.05 4.53 -4.69
CA PRO A 12 -0.71 4.05 -5.03
C PRO A 12 0.45 4.99 -4.64
N GLN A 13 0.18 6.25 -4.28
CA GLN A 13 1.17 7.20 -3.77
C GLN A 13 1.24 7.22 -2.25
N GLY A 14 0.41 6.42 -1.56
CA GLY A 14 0.33 6.37 -0.10
C GLY A 14 -0.61 7.41 0.51
N ILE A 15 -1.44 8.09 -0.29
CA ILE A 15 -2.45 9.02 0.22
C ILE A 15 -3.61 8.21 0.80
N ILE A 16 -3.97 8.44 2.06
CA ILE A 16 -5.17 7.85 2.66
C ILE A 16 -6.40 8.51 2.04
N ILE A 17 -7.23 7.73 1.36
CA ILE A 17 -8.45 8.21 0.68
C ILE A 17 -9.72 7.94 1.49
N ALA A 18 -9.67 7.02 2.45
CA ALA A 18 -10.73 6.79 3.43
C ALA A 18 -10.14 6.12 4.68
N GLN A 19 -10.67 6.45 5.86
CA GLN A 19 -10.24 5.87 7.15
C GLN A 19 -11.43 5.75 8.08
N ALA A 20 -11.58 4.58 8.69
CA ALA A 20 -12.59 4.28 9.69
C ALA A 20 -12.19 4.78 11.08
N SER A 21 -13.18 4.88 11.95
CA SER A 21 -13.02 5.22 13.36
C SER A 21 -12.10 4.24 14.10
N VAL A 22 -11.46 4.72 15.17
CA VAL A 22 -10.61 3.90 16.05
C VAL A 22 -11.46 3.01 16.97
N ASP A 23 -12.61 3.54 17.40
CA ASP A 23 -13.38 3.06 18.55
C ASP A 23 -14.85 2.73 18.23
N LYS A 24 -15.26 2.82 16.96
CA LYS A 24 -16.65 2.64 16.54
C LYS A 24 -16.79 1.58 15.45
N GLU A 25 -17.94 0.91 15.47
CA GLU A 25 -18.37 0.07 14.36
C GLU A 25 -18.73 0.96 13.17
N GLU A 26 -18.16 0.65 12.00
CA GLU A 26 -18.29 1.48 10.81
C GLU A 26 -18.15 0.64 9.54
N ILE A 27 -18.93 0.97 8.51
CA ILE A 27 -18.74 0.47 7.15
C ILE A 27 -17.94 1.52 6.38
N LEU A 28 -16.68 1.23 6.10
CA LEU A 28 -15.83 2.10 5.29
C LEU A 28 -16.06 1.83 3.79
N ILE A 29 -16.46 2.86 3.05
CA ILE A 29 -16.67 2.79 1.60
C ILE A 29 -15.83 3.89 0.93
N ALA A 30 -15.13 3.54 -0.15
CA ALA A 30 -14.41 4.51 -0.97
C ALA A 30 -14.53 4.16 -2.46
N GLU A 31 -14.51 5.20 -3.30
CA GLU A 31 -14.39 5.05 -4.74
C GLU A 31 -12.91 4.95 -5.13
N VAL A 32 -12.58 3.98 -5.99
CA VAL A 32 -11.21 3.75 -6.44
C VAL A 32 -11.17 3.77 -7.96
N ASP A 33 -10.47 4.77 -8.52
CA ASP A 33 -10.16 4.80 -9.95
C ASP A 33 -8.88 4.00 -10.25
N LEU A 34 -9.06 2.85 -10.88
CA LEU A 34 -7.96 1.97 -11.28
C LEU A 34 -7.07 2.57 -12.38
N ASN A 35 -7.59 3.52 -13.17
CA ASN A 35 -6.80 4.15 -14.24
C ASN A 35 -5.66 5.00 -13.69
N ARG A 36 -5.78 5.48 -12.45
CA ARG A 36 -4.72 6.23 -11.75
C ARG A 36 -3.43 5.42 -11.61
N ILE A 37 -3.51 4.09 -11.56
CA ILE A 37 -2.34 3.20 -11.47
C ILE A 37 -1.38 3.41 -12.65
N GLU A 38 -1.92 3.56 -13.86
CA GLU A 38 -1.09 3.75 -15.07
C GLU A 38 -0.36 5.09 -15.02
N TYR A 39 -1.04 6.16 -14.62
CA TYR A 39 -0.43 7.46 -14.42
C TYR A 39 0.72 7.39 -13.40
N ILE A 40 0.50 6.76 -12.25
CA ILE A 40 1.54 6.64 -11.21
C ILE A 40 2.73 5.81 -11.68
N ARG A 41 2.51 4.67 -12.36
CA ARG A 41 3.61 3.82 -12.84
C ARG A 41 4.44 4.47 -13.94
N ARG A 42 3.86 5.35 -14.76
CA ARG A 42 4.61 6.14 -15.74
C ARG A 42 5.51 7.18 -15.08
N ASN A 43 5.00 7.85 -14.05
CA ASN A 43 5.75 8.88 -13.32
C ASN A 43 6.82 8.27 -12.40
N TRP A 44 6.48 7.18 -11.70
CA TRP A 44 7.36 6.44 -10.80
C TRP A 44 7.51 4.99 -11.29
N PRO A 45 8.44 4.73 -12.23
CA PRO A 45 8.59 3.44 -12.89
C PRO A 45 9.35 2.43 -12.03
N PHE A 46 8.97 2.26 -10.76
CA PHE A 46 9.63 1.34 -9.84
C PHE A 46 9.74 -0.06 -10.42
N LEU A 47 8.69 -0.57 -11.06
CA LEU A 47 8.70 -1.92 -11.64
C LEU A 47 9.79 -2.10 -12.71
N ARG A 48 10.13 -1.05 -13.47
CA ARG A 48 11.17 -1.07 -14.49
C ARG A 48 12.57 -1.08 -13.86
N ASP A 49 12.75 -0.29 -12.81
CA ASP A 49 14.07 0.01 -12.24
C ASP A 49 14.47 -0.94 -11.08
N ARG A 50 13.61 -1.91 -10.74
CA ARG A 50 13.91 -2.94 -9.73
C ARG A 50 15.15 -3.75 -10.13
N ARG A 51 16.15 -3.78 -9.24
CA ARG A 51 17.34 -4.66 -9.30
C ARG A 51 17.03 -6.07 -8.84
N ILE A 52 16.16 -6.75 -9.59
CA ILE A 52 15.69 -8.11 -9.27
C ILE A 52 16.84 -9.12 -9.19
N ASP A 53 17.93 -8.87 -9.91
CA ASP A 53 19.17 -9.64 -9.87
C ASP A 53 19.81 -9.66 -8.48
N SER A 54 19.58 -8.61 -7.69
CA SER A 54 20.11 -8.45 -6.34
C SER A 54 19.12 -8.90 -5.25
N TYR A 55 17.96 -9.45 -5.60
CA TYR A 55 16.89 -9.74 -4.62
C TYR A 55 17.00 -11.11 -3.95
N ASN A 56 17.81 -12.01 -4.48
CA ASN A 56 18.00 -13.36 -3.92
C ASN A 56 18.25 -13.35 -2.39
N PRO A 57 19.05 -12.43 -1.81
CA PRO A 57 19.30 -12.42 -0.37
C PRO A 57 18.08 -12.04 0.50
N ILE A 58 17.01 -11.45 -0.06
CA ILE A 58 15.84 -10.97 0.72
C ILE A 58 15.09 -12.12 1.39
N THR A 59 15.18 -13.34 0.84
CA THR A 59 14.54 -14.53 1.41
C THR A 59 15.36 -15.16 2.54
N GLU A 60 16.60 -14.72 2.74
CA GLU A 60 17.48 -15.25 3.78
C GLU A 60 17.20 -14.60 5.13
N ARG A 61 17.23 -15.40 6.20
CA ARG A 61 17.04 -14.90 7.58
C ARG A 61 18.18 -13.98 8.02
N PHE A 62 19.40 -14.24 7.55
CA PHE A 62 20.62 -13.53 7.92
C PHE A 62 21.70 -13.74 6.83
N LEU A 63 22.46 -12.70 6.51
CA LEU A 63 23.59 -12.76 5.58
C LEU A 63 24.89 -12.77 6.40
N LYS A 64 25.69 -13.82 6.21
CA LYS A 64 26.96 -14.03 6.90
C LYS A 64 28.11 -13.35 6.17
#